data_AF-A0A7C9PPZ3-F1
#
_entry.id   AF-A0A7C9PPZ3-F1
#
_cell.length_a   1.000
_cell.length_b   1.000
_cell.length_c   1.000
_cell.angle_alpha   90.00
_cell.angle_beta   90.00
_cell.angle_gamma   90.00
#
_symmetry.space_group_name_H-M   'P 1'
#
loop_
_entity.id
_entity.type
_entity.pdbx_description
1 polymer ?
#
loop_
_entity_poly.entity_id
_entity_poly.type
_entity_poly.pdbx_seq_one_letter_code
_entity_poly.pdbx_strand_id
1 'polypeptide(L)'
;MANEKHLAALLQGVEAWNNWRLNNPSEKPNLSQADLSKADLRGANLTGADLSNADLSNADLGRTDLSNADLSNADLKQTNLVRTDLLDAQLTGANLTGACIEDWHINNGTKFEGIACDYIYLKAGGQERRPHDQNQYFESGEFAKLVEQLQETVDLIFTDGIDWKAFFGSFVELQGKTAGEVSIRAIEKKSGGVFALVVEVPTPADKAEIERSLREKYDRELAMLEAQYKDRLQEQIDKHQKQNTDLMELVRVLAEKPNNLLREASKNESDTRREIENRYKAQLLAKDEHIDFLKQELETLRKHNLELIGTL
;
A
#
# COMPACT_ATOMS: atom_id res chain seq x y z
N MET A 1 -1.90 -8.88 32.57
CA MET A 1 -1.01 -7.89 33.21
C MET A 1 0.19 -7.69 32.30
N ALA A 2 0.54 -6.42 32.09
CA ALA A 2 1.50 -5.98 31.11
C ALA A 2 2.89 -6.57 31.34
N ASN A 3 3.63 -6.74 30.25
CA ASN A 3 5.05 -7.06 30.35
C ASN A 3 5.81 -5.80 30.81
N GLU A 4 6.51 -5.90 31.93
CA GLU A 4 7.22 -4.77 32.54
C GLU A 4 8.24 -4.11 31.60
N LYS A 5 8.92 -4.89 30.76
CA LYS A 5 9.90 -4.35 29.81
C LYS A 5 9.23 -3.56 28.70
N HIS A 6 8.10 -4.05 28.17
CA HIS A 6 7.34 -3.33 27.15
C HIS A 6 6.77 -2.03 27.71
N LEU A 7 6.16 -2.10 28.90
CA LEU A 7 5.61 -0.91 29.56
C LEU A 7 6.73 0.11 29.86
N ALA A 8 7.87 -0.34 30.40
CA ALA A 8 9.00 0.54 30.66
C ALA A 8 9.61 1.15 29.37
N ALA A 9 9.59 0.43 28.25
CA ALA A 9 10.02 0.99 26.97
C ALA A 9 9.05 2.06 26.46
N LEU A 10 7.74 1.85 26.61
CA LEU A 10 6.72 2.82 26.21
C LEU A 10 6.78 4.10 27.07
N LEU A 11 6.95 3.93 28.38
CA LEU A 11 7.03 5.04 29.34
C LEU A 11 8.33 5.87 29.22
N GLN A 12 9.33 5.41 28.47
CA GLN A 12 10.49 6.23 28.09
C GLN A 12 10.17 7.25 26.99
N GLY A 13 8.98 7.18 26.39
CA GLY A 13 8.49 8.09 25.37
C GLY A 13 8.34 7.44 23.99
N VAL A 14 7.52 8.05 23.16
CA VAL A 14 7.14 7.51 21.83
C VAL A 14 8.34 7.27 20.92
N GLU A 15 9.36 8.13 20.95
CA GLU A 15 10.57 7.94 20.13
C GLU A 15 11.35 6.69 20.56
N ALA A 16 11.56 6.50 21.86
CA ALA A 16 12.21 5.33 22.41
C ALA A 16 11.40 4.05 22.10
N TRP A 17 10.08 4.13 22.23
CA TRP A 17 9.17 3.06 21.89
C TRP A 17 9.25 2.67 20.41
N ASN A 18 9.16 3.63 19.50
CA ASN A 18 9.21 3.39 18.06
C ASN A 18 10.57 2.82 17.63
N ASN A 19 11.67 3.29 18.23
CA ASN A 19 13.00 2.69 18.03
C ASN A 19 13.07 1.25 18.56
N TRP A 20 12.42 0.97 19.69
CA TRP A 20 12.32 -0.41 20.20
C TRP A 20 11.51 -1.29 19.24
N ARG A 21 10.38 -0.81 18.71
CA ARG A 21 9.57 -1.54 17.71
C ARG A 21 10.34 -1.85 16.44
N LEU A 22 11.11 -0.89 15.92
CA LEU A 22 11.96 -1.08 14.74
C LEU A 22 12.99 -2.19 14.94
N ASN A 23 13.55 -2.31 16.15
CA ASN A 23 14.51 -3.35 16.49
C ASN A 23 13.86 -4.69 16.88
N ASN A 24 12.55 -4.72 17.11
CA ASN A 24 11.82 -5.91 17.57
C ASN A 24 10.53 -6.13 16.74
N PRO A 25 10.62 -6.26 15.39
CA PRO A 25 9.45 -6.28 14.51
C PRO A 25 8.57 -7.52 14.69
N SER A 26 9.13 -8.63 15.16
CA SER A 26 8.38 -9.88 15.41
C SER A 26 7.81 -9.98 16.81
N GLU A 27 8.16 -9.06 17.72
CA GLU A 27 7.61 -9.09 19.07
C GLU A 27 6.19 -8.53 19.09
N LYS A 28 5.30 -9.23 19.80
CA LYS A 28 3.95 -8.77 20.07
C LYS A 28 3.95 -8.02 21.41
N PRO A 29 3.74 -6.69 21.43
CA PRO A 29 3.71 -5.94 22.67
C PRO A 29 2.58 -6.42 23.57
N ASN A 30 2.89 -6.82 24.80
CA ASN A 30 1.91 -7.03 25.86
C ASN A 30 1.91 -5.82 26.81
N LEU A 31 0.84 -5.03 26.72
CA LEU A 31 0.49 -3.87 27.53
C LEU A 31 -0.88 -4.08 28.23
N SER A 32 -1.33 -5.33 28.36
CA SER A 32 -2.63 -5.68 28.95
C SER A 32 -2.74 -5.17 30.39
N GLN A 33 -3.87 -4.57 30.76
CA GLN A 33 -4.10 -4.00 32.10
C GLN A 33 -3.09 -2.91 32.52
N ALA A 34 -2.34 -2.33 31.58
CA ALA A 34 -1.46 -1.22 31.89
C ALA A 34 -2.28 0.02 32.25
N ASP A 35 -1.80 0.81 33.20
CA ASP A 35 -2.25 2.19 33.41
C ASP A 35 -1.45 3.09 32.46
N LEU A 36 -2.11 3.52 31.40
CA LEU A 36 -1.63 4.47 30.39
C LEU A 36 -2.54 5.71 30.38
N SER A 37 -3.26 5.96 31.48
CA SER A 37 -4.15 7.11 31.60
C SER A 37 -3.34 8.40 31.43
N LYS A 38 -3.86 9.33 30.63
CA LYS A 38 -3.22 10.62 30.29
C LYS A 38 -1.86 10.51 29.61
N ALA A 39 -1.46 9.33 29.12
CA ALA A 39 -0.19 9.18 28.41
C ALA A 39 -0.21 9.96 27.08
N ASP A 40 0.92 10.57 26.73
CA ASP A 40 1.15 11.10 25.37
C ASP A 40 1.75 9.99 24.51
N LEU A 41 0.91 9.40 23.67
CA LEU A 41 1.23 8.27 22.81
C LEU A 41 1.17 8.65 21.33
N ARG A 42 1.12 9.96 21.02
CA ARG A 42 0.95 10.45 19.65
C ARG A 42 2.02 9.91 18.71
N GLY A 43 1.58 9.27 17.62
CA GLY A 43 2.50 8.71 16.63
C GLY A 43 3.20 7.41 17.07
N ALA A 44 2.78 6.77 18.16
CA ALA A 44 3.34 5.49 18.57
C ALA A 44 2.94 4.37 17.59
N ASN A 45 3.87 3.45 17.34
CA ASN A 45 3.57 2.19 16.66
C ASN A 45 3.14 1.16 17.71
N LEU A 46 1.84 0.99 17.89
CA LEU A 46 1.23 -0.02 18.76
C LEU A 46 0.60 -1.16 17.95
N THR A 47 1.03 -1.35 16.69
CA THR A 47 0.52 -2.39 15.80
C THR A 47 0.60 -3.77 16.46
N GLY A 48 -0.52 -4.47 16.53
CA GLY A 48 -0.63 -5.81 17.12
C GLY A 48 -0.47 -5.87 18.64
N ALA A 49 -0.39 -4.74 19.34
CA ALA A 49 -0.26 -4.72 20.80
C ALA A 49 -1.49 -5.33 21.49
N ASP A 50 -1.27 -6.10 22.55
CA ASP A 50 -2.30 -6.48 23.51
C ASP A 50 -2.43 -5.37 24.56
N LEU A 51 -3.48 -4.57 24.43
CA LEU A 51 -3.92 -3.49 25.33
C LEU A 51 -5.22 -3.88 26.05
N SER A 52 -5.53 -5.18 26.11
CA SER A 52 -6.77 -5.65 26.71
C SER A 52 -6.86 -5.21 28.17
N ASN A 53 -8.00 -4.65 28.56
CA ASN A 53 -8.27 -4.11 29.89
C ASN A 53 -7.32 -2.97 30.34
N ALA A 54 -6.57 -2.35 29.43
CA ALA A 54 -5.73 -1.19 29.78
C ALA A 54 -6.58 0.05 30.10
N ASP A 55 -6.09 0.90 30.99
CA ASP A 55 -6.64 2.23 31.21
C ASP A 55 -5.90 3.21 30.29
N LEU A 56 -6.58 3.70 29.26
CA LEU A 56 -6.11 4.72 28.32
C LEU A 56 -6.90 6.03 28.47
N SER A 57 -7.62 6.18 29.59
CA SER A 57 -8.50 7.33 29.78
C SER A 57 -7.71 8.63 29.71
N ASN A 58 -8.22 9.60 28.95
CA ASN A 58 -7.59 10.90 28.68
C ASN A 58 -6.22 10.83 27.98
N ALA A 59 -5.82 9.68 27.42
CA ALA A 59 -4.58 9.58 26.66
C ALA A 59 -4.66 10.36 25.34
N ASP A 60 -3.51 10.81 24.84
CA ASP A 60 -3.38 11.36 23.50
C ASP A 60 -2.82 10.28 22.56
N LEU A 61 -3.71 9.66 21.78
CA LEU A 61 -3.40 8.63 20.80
C LEU A 61 -3.39 9.18 19.37
N GLY A 62 -3.35 10.50 19.18
CA GLY A 62 -3.41 11.08 17.84
C GLY A 62 -2.29 10.58 16.92
N ARG A 63 -2.63 10.17 15.69
CA ARG A 63 -1.70 9.59 14.69
C ARG A 63 -1.02 8.28 15.11
N THR A 64 -1.55 7.57 16.09
CA THR A 64 -1.02 6.26 16.52
C THR A 64 -1.44 5.17 15.52
N ASP A 65 -0.58 4.18 15.31
CA ASP A 65 -0.94 2.95 14.62
C ASP A 65 -1.32 1.87 15.64
N LEU A 66 -2.61 1.56 15.72
CA LEU A 66 -3.22 0.50 16.54
C LEU A 66 -3.76 -0.64 15.67
N SER A 67 -3.29 -0.76 14.43
CA SER A 67 -3.77 -1.81 13.52
C SER A 67 -3.49 -3.20 14.13
N ASN A 68 -4.47 -4.11 14.06
CA ASN A 68 -4.43 -5.45 14.67
C ASN A 68 -4.28 -5.47 16.21
N ALA A 69 -4.39 -4.33 16.91
CA ALA A 69 -4.27 -4.29 18.36
C ALA A 69 -5.52 -4.91 19.04
N ASP A 70 -5.31 -5.49 20.22
CA ASP A 70 -6.39 -5.94 21.09
C ASP A 70 -6.64 -4.89 22.17
N LEU A 71 -7.74 -4.15 22.05
CA LEU A 71 -8.25 -3.14 22.99
C LEU A 71 -9.48 -3.67 23.75
N SER A 72 -9.67 -5.00 23.82
CA SER A 72 -10.84 -5.58 24.46
C SER A 72 -10.96 -5.12 25.91
N ASN A 73 -12.12 -4.56 26.27
CA ASN A 73 -12.41 -3.98 27.59
C ASN A 73 -11.48 -2.84 28.04
N ALA A 74 -10.74 -2.19 27.13
CA ALA A 74 -9.92 -1.03 27.47
C ALA A 74 -10.80 0.19 27.82
N ASP A 75 -10.35 1.02 28.75
CA ASP A 75 -10.98 2.31 29.05
C ASP A 75 -10.37 3.40 28.16
N LEU A 76 -11.09 3.83 27.13
CA LEU A 76 -10.69 4.88 26.19
C LEU A 76 -11.49 6.18 26.42
N LYS A 77 -12.04 6.39 27.63
CA LYS A 77 -12.80 7.61 27.94
C LYS A 77 -11.98 8.86 27.66
N GLN A 78 -12.58 9.83 26.99
CA GLN A 78 -11.99 11.15 26.74
C GLN A 78 -10.62 11.09 26.02
N THR A 79 -10.35 10.00 25.31
CA THR A 79 -9.11 9.81 24.54
C THR A 79 -9.14 10.64 23.26
N ASN A 80 -7.99 11.18 22.88
CA ASN A 80 -7.81 11.75 21.55
C ASN A 80 -7.42 10.64 20.56
N LEU A 81 -8.32 10.25 19.66
CA LEU A 81 -8.07 9.27 18.59
C LEU A 81 -7.94 9.94 17.21
N VAL A 82 -7.66 11.25 17.14
CA VAL A 82 -7.54 11.98 15.86
C VAL A 82 -6.51 11.31 14.95
N ARG A 83 -6.91 10.92 13.73
CA ARG A 83 -6.04 10.27 12.73
C ARG A 83 -5.37 8.99 13.20
N THR A 84 -6.03 8.23 14.07
CA THR A 84 -5.53 6.93 14.57
C THR A 84 -5.91 5.81 13.60
N ASP A 85 -4.97 4.92 13.29
CA ASP A 85 -5.24 3.70 12.52
C ASP A 85 -5.71 2.59 13.45
N LEU A 86 -6.94 2.08 13.26
CA LEU A 86 -7.58 1.00 14.03
C LEU A 86 -8.00 -0.17 13.12
N LEU A 87 -7.29 -0.35 12.00
CA LEU A 87 -7.57 -1.41 11.02
C LEU A 87 -7.46 -2.78 11.69
N ASP A 88 -8.50 -3.61 11.56
CA ASP A 88 -8.56 -4.95 12.16
C ASP A 88 -8.35 -4.96 13.71
N ALA A 89 -8.56 -3.83 14.39
CA ALA A 89 -8.43 -3.74 15.83
C ALA A 89 -9.65 -4.31 16.57
N GLN A 90 -9.42 -4.91 17.74
CA GLN A 90 -10.47 -5.47 18.57
C GLN A 90 -10.85 -4.48 19.67
N LEU A 91 -11.99 -3.80 19.58
CA LEU A 91 -12.49 -2.90 20.64
C LEU A 91 -13.67 -3.51 21.42
N THR A 92 -13.85 -4.83 21.40
CA THR A 92 -14.96 -5.50 22.06
C THR A 92 -15.03 -5.13 23.54
N GLY A 93 -16.16 -4.57 23.99
CA GLY A 93 -16.35 -4.15 25.39
C GLY A 93 -15.60 -2.88 25.81
N ALA A 94 -14.88 -2.20 24.91
CA ALA A 94 -14.15 -0.98 25.26
C ALA A 94 -15.10 0.19 25.59
N ASN A 95 -14.60 1.17 26.34
CA ASN A 95 -15.34 2.38 26.68
C ASN A 95 -14.83 3.59 25.89
N LEU A 96 -15.64 4.14 24.98
CA LEU A 96 -15.29 5.29 24.13
C LEU A 96 -15.96 6.60 24.56
N THR A 97 -16.57 6.67 25.76
CA THR A 97 -17.30 7.87 26.20
C THR A 97 -16.40 9.11 26.19
N GLY A 98 -16.77 10.10 25.41
CA GLY A 98 -16.10 11.38 25.26
C GLY A 98 -14.85 11.35 24.36
N ALA A 99 -14.55 10.24 23.69
CA ALA A 99 -13.42 10.17 22.77
C ALA A 99 -13.62 11.08 21.55
N CYS A 100 -12.51 11.57 20.99
CA CYS A 100 -12.51 12.31 19.73
C CYS A 100 -12.03 11.40 18.60
N ILE A 101 -12.89 11.18 17.59
CA ILE A 101 -12.68 10.22 16.49
C ILE A 101 -12.51 10.89 15.12
N GLU A 102 -12.05 12.14 15.11
CA GLU A 102 -11.80 12.89 13.86
C GLU A 102 -10.78 12.15 12.99
N ASP A 103 -11.14 11.88 11.74
CA ASP A 103 -10.26 11.19 10.77
C ASP A 103 -9.67 9.86 11.27
N TRP A 104 -10.30 9.16 12.23
CA TRP A 104 -9.85 7.81 12.58
C TRP A 104 -10.03 6.85 11.39
N HIS A 105 -9.19 5.83 11.27
CA HIS A 105 -9.30 4.84 10.19
C HIS A 105 -9.71 3.49 10.77
N ILE A 106 -10.82 2.96 10.26
CA ILE A 106 -11.44 1.70 10.69
C ILE A 106 -11.90 0.95 9.44
N ASN A 107 -11.95 -0.38 9.48
CA ASN A 107 -12.40 -1.20 8.36
C ASN A 107 -13.46 -2.22 8.81
N ASN A 108 -13.88 -3.12 7.92
CA ASN A 108 -14.83 -4.20 8.23
C ASN A 108 -14.26 -5.22 9.26
N GLY A 109 -12.94 -5.25 9.44
CA GLY A 109 -12.28 -6.09 10.43
C GLY A 109 -12.35 -5.51 11.85
N THR A 110 -12.42 -4.18 11.99
CA THR A 110 -12.49 -3.50 13.30
C THR A 110 -13.76 -3.92 14.06
N LYS A 111 -13.61 -4.35 15.31
CA LYS A 111 -14.70 -4.92 16.13
C LYS A 111 -15.20 -3.94 17.19
N PHE A 112 -16.52 -3.72 17.22
CA PHE A 112 -17.20 -2.81 18.13
C PHE A 112 -18.29 -3.51 18.98
N GLU A 113 -18.27 -4.84 19.11
CA GLU A 113 -19.31 -5.51 19.89
C GLU A 113 -19.24 -5.09 21.37
N GLY A 114 -20.38 -4.71 21.96
CA GLY A 114 -20.46 -4.38 23.38
C GLY A 114 -19.75 -3.08 23.78
N ILE A 115 -19.46 -2.18 22.84
CA ILE A 115 -18.90 -0.86 23.16
C ILE A 115 -19.81 -0.11 24.14
N ALA A 116 -19.20 0.41 25.20
CA ALA A 116 -19.82 1.43 26.06
C ALA A 116 -19.47 2.81 25.50
N CYS A 117 -20.47 3.61 25.16
CA CYS A 117 -20.24 4.95 24.63
C CYS A 117 -21.48 5.82 24.86
N ASP A 118 -21.35 6.85 25.68
CA ASP A 118 -22.44 7.80 25.96
C ASP A 118 -22.44 8.97 24.97
N TYR A 119 -21.27 9.40 24.51
CA TYR A 119 -21.11 10.45 23.51
C TYR A 119 -19.70 10.43 22.92
N ILE A 120 -19.50 11.06 21.76
CA ILE A 120 -18.19 11.27 21.12
C ILE A 120 -18.07 12.68 20.54
N TYR A 121 -16.89 13.03 20.05
CA TYR A 121 -16.63 14.22 19.24
C TYR A 121 -16.09 13.83 17.86
N LEU A 122 -16.68 14.40 16.79
CA LEU A 122 -16.22 14.17 15.42
C LEU A 122 -15.13 15.16 14.98
N LYS A 123 -14.86 16.20 15.77
CA LYS A 123 -13.76 17.15 15.55
C LYS A 123 -13.01 17.51 16.83
N ALA A 124 -11.72 17.75 16.69
CA ALA A 124 -10.82 18.14 17.75
C ALA A 124 -11.29 19.42 18.46
N GLY A 125 -10.85 19.59 19.71
CA GLY A 125 -11.28 20.71 20.56
C GLY A 125 -12.72 20.56 21.08
N GLY A 126 -13.26 19.34 21.10
CA GLY A 126 -14.60 19.06 21.63
C GLY A 126 -15.72 19.54 20.70
N GLN A 127 -15.46 19.61 19.40
CA GLN A 127 -16.41 20.04 18.40
C GLN A 127 -17.21 18.86 17.83
N GLU A 128 -18.38 19.16 17.26
CA GLU A 128 -19.25 18.17 16.63
C GLU A 128 -19.56 16.97 17.54
N ARG A 129 -20.00 17.25 18.77
CA ARG A 129 -20.46 16.22 19.70
C ARG A 129 -21.60 15.40 19.09
N ARG A 130 -21.60 14.09 19.33
CA ARG A 130 -22.74 13.19 19.09
C ARG A 130 -23.08 12.43 20.39
N PRO A 131 -24.35 12.38 20.81
CA PRO A 131 -25.48 13.15 20.28
C PRO A 131 -25.24 14.68 20.33
N HIS A 132 -25.90 15.46 19.46
CA HIS A 132 -25.68 16.91 19.38
C HIS A 132 -26.12 17.63 20.67
N ASP A 133 -27.21 17.18 21.28
CA ASP A 133 -27.69 17.70 22.56
C ASP A 133 -26.81 17.20 23.71
N GLN A 134 -26.23 18.12 24.47
CA GLN A 134 -25.33 17.83 25.59
C GLN A 134 -26.02 17.09 26.75
N ASN A 135 -27.36 17.16 26.84
CA ASN A 135 -28.13 16.44 27.84
C ASN A 135 -28.56 15.03 27.39
N GLN A 136 -28.21 14.64 26.17
CA GLN A 136 -28.49 13.32 25.63
C GLN A 136 -27.22 12.48 25.56
N TYR A 137 -27.45 11.17 25.69
CA TYR A 137 -26.44 10.12 25.56
C TYR A 137 -26.92 9.13 24.51
N PHE A 138 -25.99 8.44 23.85
CA PHE A 138 -26.33 7.35 22.97
C PHE A 138 -27.11 6.27 23.73
N GLU A 139 -28.18 5.80 23.11
CA GLU A 139 -28.82 4.57 23.54
C GLU A 139 -28.01 3.34 23.08
N SER A 140 -28.35 2.17 23.61
CA SER A 140 -27.69 0.92 23.25
C SER A 140 -27.71 0.69 21.73
N GLY A 141 -26.51 0.56 21.15
CA GLY A 141 -26.31 0.33 19.71
C GLY A 141 -26.39 1.58 18.82
N GLU A 142 -26.72 2.77 19.34
CA GLU A 142 -26.73 3.99 18.51
C GLU A 142 -25.32 4.41 18.06
N PHE A 143 -24.33 4.25 18.94
CA PHE A 143 -22.94 4.47 18.55
C PHE A 143 -22.53 3.54 17.39
N ALA A 144 -22.89 2.26 17.46
CA ALA A 144 -22.59 1.31 16.38
C ALA A 144 -23.25 1.74 15.06
N LYS A 145 -24.51 2.16 15.09
CA LYS A 145 -25.21 2.71 13.91
C LYS A 145 -24.55 3.98 13.37
N LEU A 146 -24.08 4.87 14.25
CA LEU A 146 -23.33 6.05 13.84
C LEU A 146 -22.05 5.64 13.11
N VAL A 147 -21.29 4.69 13.67
CA VAL A 147 -20.07 4.17 13.03
C VAL A 147 -20.40 3.50 11.69
N GLU A 148 -21.46 2.71 11.59
CA GLU A 148 -21.93 2.13 10.32
C GLU A 148 -22.28 3.19 9.28
N GLN A 149 -22.92 4.29 9.69
CA GLN A 149 -23.22 5.45 8.82
C GLN A 149 -21.97 6.24 8.42
N LEU A 150 -20.94 6.26 9.27
CA LEU A 150 -19.64 6.86 8.95
C LEU A 150 -18.80 5.94 8.03
N GLN A 151 -19.09 4.64 8.03
CA GLN A 151 -18.47 3.62 7.19
C GLN A 151 -19.28 3.37 5.92
N GLU A 152 -19.33 4.34 5.02
CA GLU A 152 -19.83 4.13 3.65
C GLU A 152 -18.69 3.75 2.72
N THR A 153 -17.78 2.86 3.14
CA THR A 153 -16.57 2.54 2.35
C THR A 153 -16.27 1.06 2.21
N VAL A 154 -15.54 0.73 1.14
CA VAL A 154 -14.89 -0.55 0.86
C VAL A 154 -13.40 -0.28 0.68
N ASP A 155 -12.56 -0.96 1.46
CA ASP A 155 -11.12 -0.78 1.44
C ASP A 155 -10.46 -1.85 0.58
N LEU A 156 -9.73 -1.43 -0.43
CA LEU A 156 -8.99 -2.32 -1.32
C LEU A 156 -7.51 -2.24 -0.97
N ILE A 157 -6.99 -3.33 -0.42
CA ILE A 157 -5.59 -3.47 -0.04
C ILE A 157 -4.79 -4.05 -1.21
N PHE A 158 -3.72 -3.34 -1.59
CA PHE A 158 -2.77 -3.71 -2.64
C PHE A 158 -1.36 -3.78 -2.04
N THR A 159 -0.79 -5.00 -2.01
CA THR A 159 0.52 -5.26 -1.41
C THR A 159 1.69 -4.93 -2.33
N ASP A 160 1.48 -4.98 -3.64
CA ASP A 160 2.53 -4.89 -4.67
C ASP A 160 2.40 -3.61 -5.51
N GLY A 161 1.78 -2.57 -4.93
CA GLY A 161 1.38 -1.37 -5.65
C GLY A 161 0.09 -1.56 -6.46
N ILE A 162 -0.37 -0.48 -7.10
CA ILE A 162 -1.63 -0.45 -7.85
C ILE A 162 -1.31 -0.30 -9.34
N ASP A 163 -1.77 -1.26 -10.17
CA ASP A 163 -1.83 -1.02 -11.62
C ASP A 163 -3.05 -0.14 -11.92
N TRP A 164 -2.81 1.15 -12.13
CA TRP A 164 -3.87 2.12 -12.32
C TRP A 164 -4.75 1.82 -13.54
N LYS A 165 -4.22 1.18 -14.58
CA LYS A 165 -5.00 0.87 -15.77
C LYS A 165 -5.96 -0.28 -15.51
N ALA A 166 -5.50 -1.34 -14.85
CA ALA A 166 -6.35 -2.44 -14.40
C ALA A 166 -7.41 -1.94 -13.39
N PHE A 167 -6.98 -1.11 -12.43
CA PHE A 167 -7.87 -0.54 -11.43
C PHE A 167 -8.97 0.32 -12.06
N PHE A 168 -8.64 1.32 -12.88
CA PHE A 168 -9.64 2.16 -13.54
C PHE A 168 -10.58 1.35 -14.44
N GLY A 169 -10.09 0.31 -15.11
CA GLY A 169 -10.93 -0.62 -15.87
C GLY A 169 -11.97 -1.31 -14.98
N SER A 170 -11.55 -1.83 -13.82
CA SER A 170 -12.44 -2.46 -12.85
C SER A 170 -13.43 -1.48 -12.21
N PHE A 171 -12.97 -0.27 -11.86
CA PHE A 171 -13.77 0.74 -11.18
C PHE A 171 -14.85 1.35 -12.07
N VAL A 172 -14.54 1.62 -13.35
CA VAL A 172 -15.54 2.13 -14.32
C VAL A 172 -16.66 1.11 -14.56
N GLU A 173 -16.34 -0.18 -14.61
CA GLU A 173 -17.35 -1.23 -14.75
C GLU A 173 -18.26 -1.27 -13.51
N LEU A 174 -17.67 -1.16 -12.31
CA LEU A 174 -18.43 -1.08 -11.05
C LEU A 174 -19.35 0.15 -11.05
N GLN A 175 -18.85 1.33 -11.41
CA GLN A 175 -19.66 2.54 -11.53
C GLN A 175 -20.84 2.35 -12.50
N GLY A 176 -20.65 1.60 -13.60
CA GLY A 176 -21.73 1.24 -14.51
C GLY A 176 -22.82 0.39 -13.84
N LYS A 177 -22.44 -0.55 -12.97
CA LYS A 177 -23.37 -1.43 -12.24
C LYS A 177 -24.11 -0.71 -11.11
N THR A 178 -23.46 0.26 -10.47
CA THR A 178 -24.01 1.03 -9.35
C THR A 178 -24.57 2.40 -9.77
N ALA A 179 -24.83 2.60 -11.07
CA ALA A 179 -25.32 3.87 -11.62
C ALA A 179 -24.50 5.12 -11.22
N GLY A 180 -23.19 4.95 -10.99
CA GLY A 180 -22.26 6.02 -10.64
C GLY A 180 -22.27 6.42 -9.16
N GLU A 181 -22.99 5.71 -8.30
CA GLU A 181 -23.09 6.03 -6.87
C GLU A 181 -21.83 5.70 -6.05
N VAL A 182 -20.84 5.01 -6.64
CA VAL A 182 -19.55 4.72 -5.98
C VAL A 182 -18.50 5.76 -6.36
N SER A 183 -17.69 6.17 -5.38
CA SER A 183 -16.67 7.22 -5.52
C SER A 183 -15.34 6.77 -4.90
N ILE A 184 -14.21 7.36 -5.30
CA ILE A 184 -12.94 7.13 -4.58
C ILE A 184 -12.84 8.18 -3.48
N ARG A 185 -12.86 7.74 -2.22
CA ARG A 185 -12.77 8.62 -1.06
C ARG A 185 -11.31 8.98 -0.75
N ALA A 186 -10.45 7.97 -0.71
CA ALA A 186 -9.04 8.15 -0.34
C ALA A 186 -8.12 7.11 -0.99
N ILE A 187 -6.84 7.48 -1.10
CA ILE A 187 -5.75 6.57 -1.45
C ILE A 187 -4.69 6.75 -0.38
N GLU A 188 -4.51 5.72 0.43
CA GLU A 188 -3.65 5.75 1.60
C GLU A 188 -2.44 4.86 1.35
N LYS A 189 -1.25 5.43 1.57
CA LYS A 189 -0.01 4.65 1.60
C LYS A 189 0.22 4.16 3.02
N LYS A 190 0.20 2.85 3.20
CA LYS A 190 0.47 2.17 4.48
C LYS A 190 1.96 1.80 4.56
N SER A 191 2.37 1.28 5.72
CA SER A 191 3.74 0.82 5.95
C SER A 191 4.09 -0.36 5.02
N GLY A 192 5.37 -0.50 4.66
CA GLY A 192 5.83 -1.61 3.83
C GLY A 192 5.46 -1.55 2.33
N GLY A 193 5.00 -0.39 1.83
CA GLY A 193 4.66 -0.22 0.40
C GLY A 193 3.25 -0.67 0.03
N VAL A 194 2.45 -1.06 1.03
CA VAL A 194 1.05 -1.41 0.87
C VAL A 194 0.22 -0.15 0.61
N PHE A 195 -0.74 -0.23 -0.29
CA PHE A 195 -1.74 0.81 -0.50
C PHE A 195 -3.12 0.34 -0.08
N ALA A 196 -3.88 1.22 0.55
CA ALA A 196 -5.30 1.06 0.78
C ALA A 196 -6.04 2.09 -0.08
N LEU A 197 -6.91 1.62 -0.98
CA LEU A 197 -7.78 2.48 -1.76
C LEU A 197 -9.19 2.38 -1.18
N VAL A 198 -9.68 3.50 -0.66
CA VAL A 198 -10.95 3.60 0.06
C VAL A 198 -12.01 4.04 -0.93
N VAL A 199 -12.91 3.13 -1.30
CA VAL A 199 -14.03 3.37 -2.21
C VAL A 199 -15.26 3.70 -1.39
N GLU A 200 -15.87 4.86 -1.61
CA GLU A 200 -17.18 5.20 -1.07
C GLU A 200 -18.27 4.40 -1.79
N VAL A 201 -19.19 3.83 -1.01
CA VAL A 201 -20.23 2.91 -1.47
C VAL A 201 -21.58 3.32 -0.88
N PRO A 202 -22.62 3.51 -1.72
CA PRO A 202 -23.94 3.94 -1.28
C PRO A 202 -24.61 2.89 -0.38
N THR A 203 -25.45 3.34 0.55
CA THR A 203 -26.39 2.46 1.27
C THR A 203 -27.78 2.48 0.61
N PRO A 204 -28.46 1.33 0.43
CA PRO A 204 -28.08 -0.02 0.87
C PRO A 204 -27.41 -0.83 -0.26
N ALA A 205 -26.07 -0.88 -0.31
CA ALA A 205 -25.35 -1.77 -1.21
C ALA A 205 -24.69 -2.95 -0.45
N ASP A 206 -24.60 -4.09 -1.14
CA ASP A 206 -23.85 -5.25 -0.67
C ASP A 206 -22.36 -5.02 -0.86
N LYS A 207 -21.70 -4.51 0.19
CA LYS A 207 -20.28 -4.15 0.20
C LYS A 207 -19.38 -5.35 -0.11
N ALA A 208 -19.76 -6.55 0.33
CA ALA A 208 -18.97 -7.76 0.12
C ALA A 208 -19.05 -8.23 -1.35
N GLU A 209 -20.21 -8.08 -2.00
CA GLU A 209 -20.34 -8.30 -3.43
C GLU A 209 -19.55 -7.26 -4.23
N ILE A 210 -19.58 -5.99 -3.82
CA ILE A 210 -18.84 -4.91 -4.48
C ILE A 210 -17.33 -5.15 -4.40
N GLU A 211 -16.80 -5.46 -3.21
CA GLU A 211 -15.38 -5.76 -3.04
C GLU A 211 -14.97 -6.95 -3.93
N ARG A 212 -15.74 -8.05 -3.88
CA ARG A 212 -15.46 -9.25 -4.67
C ARG A 212 -15.48 -8.95 -6.17
N SER A 213 -16.51 -8.26 -6.65
CA SER A 213 -16.67 -7.92 -8.06
C SER A 213 -15.53 -7.04 -8.56
N LEU A 214 -15.11 -6.06 -7.76
CA LEU A 214 -13.99 -5.19 -8.09
C LEU A 214 -12.68 -5.97 -8.13
N ARG A 215 -12.38 -6.80 -7.12
CA ARG A 215 -11.15 -7.62 -7.07
C ARG A 215 -11.07 -8.60 -8.23
N GLU A 216 -12.12 -9.39 -8.48
CA GLU A 216 -12.15 -10.35 -9.58
C GLU A 216 -11.97 -9.67 -10.95
N LYS A 217 -12.45 -8.43 -11.09
CA LYS A 217 -12.29 -7.67 -12.31
C LYS A 217 -10.89 -7.08 -12.43
N TYR A 218 -10.35 -6.52 -11.35
CA TYR A 218 -8.97 -6.03 -11.29
C TYR A 218 -7.98 -7.13 -11.67
N ASP A 219 -8.09 -8.32 -11.07
CA ASP A 219 -7.19 -9.44 -11.34
C ASP A 219 -7.25 -9.89 -12.81
N ARG A 220 -8.44 -9.87 -13.40
CA ARG A 220 -8.62 -10.19 -14.84
C ARG A 220 -7.99 -9.14 -15.76
N GLU A 221 -8.22 -7.86 -15.49
CA GLU A 221 -7.63 -6.77 -16.28
C GLU A 221 -6.10 -6.75 -16.14
N LEU A 222 -5.59 -6.96 -14.92
CA LEU A 222 -4.16 -7.06 -14.64
C LEU A 222 -3.53 -8.21 -15.45
N ALA A 223 -4.12 -9.41 -15.39
CA ALA A 223 -3.63 -10.56 -16.16
C ALA A 223 -3.63 -10.31 -17.67
N MET A 224 -4.66 -9.64 -18.21
CA MET A 224 -4.71 -9.29 -19.64
C MET A 224 -3.63 -8.27 -20.01
N LEU A 225 -3.41 -7.26 -19.18
CA LEU A 225 -2.37 -6.26 -19.40
C LEU A 225 -0.98 -6.88 -19.36
N GLU A 226 -0.70 -7.71 -18.36
CA GLU A 226 0.57 -8.42 -18.25
C GLU A 226 0.86 -9.28 -19.47
N ALA A 227 -0.14 -10.00 -19.99
CA ALA A 227 -0.01 -10.77 -21.23
C ALA A 227 0.32 -9.87 -22.43
N GLN A 228 -0.39 -8.75 -22.61
CA GLN A 228 -0.13 -7.79 -23.70
C GLN A 228 1.26 -7.14 -23.61
N TYR A 229 1.74 -6.85 -22.41
CA TYR A 229 3.08 -6.33 -22.20
C TYR A 229 4.14 -7.36 -22.53
N LYS A 230 3.91 -8.63 -22.15
CA LYS A 230 4.80 -9.74 -22.46
C LYS A 230 4.90 -9.98 -23.97
N ASP A 231 3.77 -9.97 -24.68
CA ASP A 231 3.74 -10.17 -26.13
C ASP A 231 4.48 -9.03 -26.87
N ARG A 232 4.22 -7.76 -26.51
CA ARG A 232 4.92 -6.61 -27.10
C ARG A 232 6.42 -6.66 -26.84
N LEU A 233 6.83 -7.06 -25.65
CA LEU A 233 8.25 -7.21 -25.32
C LEU A 233 8.88 -8.34 -26.17
N GLN A 234 8.19 -9.45 -26.34
CA GLN A 234 8.67 -10.56 -27.17
C GLN A 234 8.81 -10.14 -28.63
N GLU A 235 7.83 -9.41 -29.19
CA GLU A 235 7.92 -8.88 -30.56
C GLU A 235 9.14 -7.96 -30.74
N GLN A 236 9.45 -7.12 -29.75
CA GLN A 236 10.65 -6.27 -29.80
C GLN A 236 11.92 -7.11 -29.76
N ILE A 237 11.98 -8.13 -28.91
CA ILE A 237 13.12 -9.05 -28.82
C ILE A 237 13.32 -9.77 -30.16
N ASP A 238 12.26 -10.32 -30.75
CA ASP A 238 12.33 -11.04 -32.03
C ASP A 238 12.78 -10.13 -33.18
N LYS A 239 12.30 -8.88 -33.19
CA LYS A 239 12.73 -7.87 -34.16
C LYS A 239 14.22 -7.57 -34.03
N HIS A 240 14.73 -7.39 -32.81
CA HIS A 240 16.15 -7.17 -32.57
C HIS A 240 17.00 -8.38 -32.95
N GLN A 241 16.57 -9.59 -32.62
CA GLN A 241 17.26 -10.83 -33.02
C GLN A 241 17.32 -11.00 -34.54
N LYS A 242 16.22 -10.71 -35.25
CA LYS A 242 16.20 -10.74 -36.71
C LYS A 242 17.16 -9.72 -37.33
N GLN A 243 17.16 -8.48 -36.84
CA GLN A 243 18.10 -7.46 -37.28
C GLN A 243 19.56 -7.87 -37.07
N ASN A 244 19.87 -8.50 -35.94
CA ASN A 244 21.21 -9.03 -35.68
C ASN A 244 21.57 -10.17 -36.65
N THR A 245 20.61 -11.03 -36.99
CA THR A 245 20.82 -12.12 -37.96
C THR A 245 21.08 -11.60 -39.37
N ASP A 246 20.27 -10.64 -39.83
CA ASP A 246 20.42 -10.00 -41.15
C ASP A 246 21.79 -9.28 -41.27
N LEU A 247 22.23 -8.64 -40.18
CA LEU A 247 23.54 -7.99 -40.10
C LEU A 247 24.69 -9.02 -40.20
N MET A 248 24.56 -10.17 -39.54
CA MET A 248 25.55 -11.25 -39.63
C MET A 248 25.63 -11.84 -41.03
N GLU A 249 24.51 -11.99 -41.73
CA GLU A 249 24.48 -12.47 -43.11
C GLU A 249 25.11 -11.44 -44.07
N LEU A 250 24.86 -10.14 -43.86
CA LEU A 250 25.55 -9.08 -44.59
C LEU A 250 27.07 -9.14 -44.40
N VAL A 251 27.55 -9.28 -43.17
CA VAL A 251 28.99 -9.45 -42.87
C VAL A 251 29.54 -10.67 -43.60
N ARG A 252 28.82 -11.80 -43.58
CA ARG A 252 29.21 -13.02 -44.27
C ARG A 252 29.30 -12.85 -45.79
N VAL A 253 28.30 -12.24 -46.42
CA VAL A 253 28.30 -11.97 -47.87
C VAL A 253 29.44 -11.02 -48.26
N LEU A 254 29.72 -10.00 -47.44
CA LEU A 254 30.87 -9.13 -47.63
C LEU A 254 32.20 -9.86 -47.41
N ALA A 255 32.23 -10.88 -46.56
CA ALA A 255 33.40 -11.74 -46.36
C ALA A 255 33.64 -12.71 -47.53
N GLU A 256 32.58 -13.20 -48.17
CA GLU A 256 32.61 -14.24 -49.23
C GLU A 256 32.71 -13.69 -50.67
N LYS A 257 32.57 -12.38 -50.90
CA LYS A 257 32.76 -11.80 -52.25
C LYS A 257 34.17 -12.10 -52.80
N PRO A 258 34.31 -12.69 -54.02
CA PRO A 258 35.60 -13.06 -54.57
C PRO A 258 36.47 -11.83 -54.87
N ASN A 259 37.75 -11.97 -54.50
CA ASN A 259 38.93 -11.10 -54.63
C ASN A 259 39.23 -10.52 -56.04
N ASN A 260 38.27 -10.43 -56.96
CA ASN A 260 38.56 -10.17 -58.38
C ASN A 260 38.63 -8.68 -58.76
N LEU A 261 38.55 -7.75 -57.81
CA LEU A 261 38.70 -6.31 -58.10
C LEU A 261 39.87 -5.62 -57.38
N LEU A 262 40.70 -6.34 -56.62
CA LEU A 262 41.79 -5.74 -55.84
C LEU A 262 43.09 -6.52 -56.03
N ARG A 263 43.67 -6.37 -57.22
CA ARG A 263 45.02 -6.89 -57.53
C ARG A 263 46.14 -5.84 -57.36
N GLU A 264 45.84 -4.65 -56.84
CA GLU A 264 46.84 -3.56 -56.77
C GLU A 264 47.05 -2.88 -55.39
N ALA A 265 46.45 -3.34 -54.27
CA ALA A 265 46.66 -2.69 -52.95
C ALA A 265 47.03 -3.66 -51.81
N SER A 266 48.01 -4.53 -52.03
CA SER A 266 48.48 -5.52 -51.05
C SER A 266 49.34 -4.90 -49.93
N LYS A 267 48.68 -4.40 -48.87
CA LYS A 267 49.08 -4.46 -47.44
C LYS A 267 48.14 -3.64 -46.55
N ASN A 268 47.61 -2.52 -47.06
CA ASN A 268 46.66 -1.69 -46.31
C ASN A 268 45.30 -2.37 -46.14
N GLU A 269 44.87 -3.16 -47.12
CA GLU A 269 43.51 -3.71 -47.18
C GLU A 269 43.18 -4.77 -46.13
N SER A 270 44.16 -5.56 -45.66
CA SER A 270 43.93 -6.53 -44.59
C SER A 270 43.68 -5.84 -43.24
N ASP A 271 44.37 -4.72 -43.00
CA ASP A 271 44.21 -3.93 -41.78
C ASP A 271 42.89 -3.16 -41.82
N THR A 272 42.53 -2.55 -42.96
CA THR A 272 41.22 -1.89 -43.12
C THR A 272 40.06 -2.88 -42.98
N ARG A 273 40.19 -4.10 -43.52
CA ARG A 273 39.16 -5.14 -43.41
C ARG A 273 38.98 -5.61 -41.96
N ARG A 274 40.08 -5.79 -41.24
CA ARG A 274 40.08 -6.19 -39.83
C ARG A 274 39.53 -5.07 -38.93
N GLU A 275 39.81 -3.81 -39.24
CA GLU A 275 39.22 -2.66 -38.54
C GLU A 275 37.71 -2.54 -38.78
N ILE A 276 37.23 -2.79 -40.00
CA ILE A 276 35.79 -2.79 -40.31
C ILE A 276 35.08 -3.94 -39.57
N GLU A 277 35.61 -5.17 -39.64
CA GLU A 277 35.05 -6.31 -38.88
C GLU A 277 35.04 -6.05 -37.37
N ASN A 278 36.13 -5.48 -36.82
CA ASN A 278 36.20 -5.15 -35.40
C ASN A 278 35.23 -4.03 -35.01
N ARG A 279 35.05 -2.99 -35.85
CA ARG A 279 34.04 -1.95 -35.62
C ARG A 279 32.62 -2.51 -35.66
N TYR A 280 32.33 -3.42 -36.58
CA TYR A 280 31.01 -4.08 -36.65
C TYR A 280 30.78 -5.03 -35.47
N LYS A 281 31.79 -5.82 -35.06
CA LYS A 281 31.70 -6.64 -33.84
C LYS A 281 31.51 -5.78 -32.59
N ALA A 282 32.20 -4.65 -32.48
CA ALA A 282 32.02 -3.71 -31.38
C ALA A 282 30.62 -3.08 -31.38
N GLN A 283 30.05 -2.76 -32.55
CA GLN A 283 28.66 -2.31 -32.66
C GLN A 283 27.65 -3.41 -32.29
N LEU A 284 27.94 -4.67 -32.60
CA LEU A 284 27.11 -5.80 -32.20
C LEU A 284 27.13 -5.99 -30.68
N LEU A 285 28.33 -5.98 -30.08
CA LEU A 285 28.53 -6.11 -28.64
C LEU A 285 27.82 -4.97 -27.90
N ALA A 286 27.96 -3.73 -28.40
CA ALA A 286 27.28 -2.57 -27.83
C ALA A 286 25.74 -2.67 -27.92
N LYS A 287 25.20 -3.38 -28.93
CA LYS A 287 23.76 -3.63 -29.02
C LYS A 287 23.29 -4.72 -28.08
N ASP A 288 24.06 -5.80 -27.91
CA ASP A 288 23.73 -6.85 -26.94
C ASP A 288 23.84 -6.32 -25.50
N GLU A 289 24.87 -5.52 -25.21
CA GLU A 289 24.99 -4.77 -23.95
C GLU A 289 23.82 -3.79 -23.77
N HIS A 290 23.33 -3.15 -24.84
CA HIS A 290 22.14 -2.29 -24.76
C HIS A 290 20.86 -3.08 -24.49
N ILE A 291 20.71 -4.29 -25.04
CA ILE A 291 19.57 -5.18 -24.74
C ILE A 291 19.61 -5.60 -23.26
N ASP A 292 20.78 -5.97 -22.74
CA ASP A 292 20.92 -6.34 -21.34
C ASP A 292 20.75 -5.13 -20.42
N PHE A 293 21.23 -3.94 -20.82
CA PHE A 293 20.93 -2.67 -20.15
C PHE A 293 19.42 -2.40 -20.11
N LEU A 294 18.69 -2.55 -21.23
CA LEU A 294 17.24 -2.36 -21.25
C LEU A 294 16.50 -3.37 -20.35
N LYS A 295 16.94 -4.62 -20.28
CA LYS A 295 16.40 -5.61 -19.32
C LYS A 295 16.66 -5.19 -17.87
N GLN A 296 17.88 -4.72 -17.58
CA GLN A 296 18.26 -4.27 -16.25
C GLN A 296 17.55 -2.97 -15.86
N GLU A 297 17.39 -2.03 -16.78
CA GLU A 297 16.64 -0.79 -16.60
C GLU A 297 15.15 -1.08 -16.41
N LEU A 298 14.61 -2.12 -17.06
CA LEU A 298 13.24 -2.59 -16.82
C LEU A 298 13.08 -3.26 -15.44
N GLU A 299 14.05 -4.06 -14.99
CA GLU A 299 14.10 -4.56 -13.61
C GLU A 299 14.27 -3.43 -12.58
N THR A 300 15.06 -2.42 -12.93
CA THR A 300 15.30 -1.25 -12.09
C THR A 300 14.05 -0.39 -12.04
N LEU A 301 13.37 -0.12 -13.15
CA LEU A 301 12.08 0.57 -13.19
C LEU A 301 10.99 -0.21 -12.46
N ARG A 302 10.99 -1.55 -12.51
CA ARG A 302 10.12 -2.37 -11.65
C ARG A 302 10.41 -2.12 -10.16
N LYS A 303 11.68 -2.08 -9.77
CA LYS A 303 12.12 -1.73 -8.40
C LYS A 303 11.96 -0.25 -8.04
N HIS A 304 12.02 0.66 -9.01
CA HIS A 304 11.95 2.09 -8.77
C HIS A 304 10.51 2.58 -8.82
N ASN A 305 9.59 1.91 -9.52
CA ASN A 305 8.16 2.08 -9.26
C ASN A 305 7.80 1.67 -7.82
N LEU A 306 8.51 0.70 -7.24
CA LEU A 306 8.45 0.38 -5.81
C LEU A 306 9.06 1.49 -4.90
N GLU A 307 9.99 2.33 -5.40
CA GLU A 307 10.71 3.36 -4.62
C GLU A 307 10.29 4.83 -4.86
N LEU A 308 9.84 5.23 -6.06
CA LEU A 308 9.34 6.59 -6.40
C LEU A 308 8.01 6.91 -5.69
N ILE A 309 7.31 5.85 -5.29
CA ILE A 309 6.24 5.87 -4.31
C ILE A 309 6.73 6.38 -2.93
N GLY A 310 8.04 6.35 -2.64
CA GLY A 310 8.70 6.83 -1.42
C GLY A 310 8.76 8.35 -1.24
N THR A 311 8.54 9.15 -2.28
CA THR A 311 8.72 10.62 -2.26
C THR A 311 7.46 11.44 -2.61
N LEU A 312 6.32 10.79 -2.79
CA LEU A 312 4.99 11.40 -2.84
C LEU A 312 4.15 10.90 -1.65
#